data_AF-A0A6G7LXF3-F1
#
_entry.id   AF-A0A6G7LXF3-F1
#
_cell.length_a   1.000
_cell.length_b   1.000
_cell.length_c   1.000
_cell.angle_alpha   90.00
_cell.angle_beta   90.00
_cell.angle_gamma   90.00
#
_symmetry.space_group_name_H-M   'P 1'
#
loop_
_entity.id
_entity.type
_entity.pdbx_description
1 polymer ?
#
loop_
_entity_poly.entity_id
_entity_poly.type
_entity_poly.pdbx_seq_one_letter_code
_entity_poly.pdbx_strand_id
1 'polypeptide(L)'
;MMTISSKRNLMTRLLILLLWLLPIGIMAAPFSGELLIDKTCPLFQSKNKGTNPGQLYSSPGQRLEIVERLGHNTPTWFRVKTSATQSPLRWIAADCGQLQTGVLPTESQTDNACNLADKYDSHLLALSWQNAFCESKGSSKPECRSQSADRFDASHFSLHGLWPNKRSCGISYGYCGKVKHKPDDFCNYPTIELSKAVSRRLAQMMPSHAYGSCLERHEWWKHGSCRDENAEAYFSLALRLTTEVNQATPLLNLLQQNIGAKIATDSLRQAFQQSFGPSSEHKLSLKCHRGMLTEIQLSLPEKINDSDLKTLLLQAPRIAPGNCGSQIRIDAAN
;
A
#
# COMPACT_ATOMS: atom_id res chain seq x y z
N MET A 1 69.42 44.83 20.00
CA MET A 1 68.74 43.84 19.14
C MET A 1 67.32 43.68 19.66
N MET A 2 66.35 44.18 18.91
CA MET A 2 64.96 44.39 19.29
C MET A 2 64.08 43.16 19.03
N THR A 3 63.09 42.99 19.90
CA THR A 3 61.94 42.07 19.85
C THR A 3 60.92 42.50 18.78
N ILE A 4 60.34 41.53 18.05
CA ILE A 4 59.15 41.70 17.19
C ILE A 4 58.29 40.44 17.40
N SER A 5 57.24 40.47 18.21
CA SER A 5 55.89 41.04 18.02
C SER A 5 54.96 40.18 17.16
N SER A 6 53.89 39.76 17.84
CA SER A 6 52.75 38.93 17.46
C SER A 6 51.84 39.58 16.43
N LYS A 7 51.32 38.80 15.48
CA LYS A 7 50.00 39.04 14.88
C LYS A 7 49.22 37.73 14.69
N ARG A 8 48.20 37.58 15.53
CA ARG A 8 47.02 36.72 15.36
C ARG A 8 46.36 36.99 14.00
N ASN A 9 46.09 35.94 13.23
CA ASN A 9 45.06 35.98 12.19
C ASN A 9 43.95 34.97 12.53
N LEU A 10 42.81 35.55 12.84
CA LEU A 10 41.50 34.94 13.03
C LEU A 10 40.92 34.68 11.63
N MET A 11 40.84 33.43 11.19
CA MET A 11 39.96 33.05 10.08
C MET A 11 39.00 31.96 10.52
N THR A 12 37.78 32.42 10.76
CA THR A 12 36.60 31.68 11.15
C THR A 12 36.01 30.94 9.94
N ARG A 13 35.55 29.72 10.23
CA ARG A 13 34.72 28.79 9.45
C ARG A 13 33.74 29.45 8.46
N LEU A 14 33.65 28.89 7.24
CA LEU A 14 32.37 28.68 6.55
C LEU A 14 32.53 27.59 5.47
N LEU A 15 32.27 26.33 5.82
CA LEU A 15 32.11 25.25 4.83
C LEU A 15 30.60 25.18 4.49
N ILE A 16 30.22 25.65 3.32
CA ILE A 16 28.84 25.65 2.84
C ILE A 16 28.48 24.21 2.43
N LEU A 17 27.62 23.55 3.22
CA LEU A 17 26.91 22.34 2.78
C LEU A 17 25.92 22.73 1.68
N LEU A 18 26.23 22.44 0.41
CA LEU A 18 25.22 22.39 -0.63
C LEU A 18 24.37 21.12 -0.42
N LEU A 19 23.24 21.27 0.28
CA LEU A 19 22.16 20.28 0.24
C LEU A 19 21.57 20.29 -1.18
N TRP A 20 21.80 19.22 -1.94
CA TRP A 20 21.08 18.99 -3.18
C TRP A 20 19.62 18.67 -2.85
N LEU A 21 18.74 19.68 -2.98
CA LEU A 21 17.29 19.50 -3.00
C LEU A 21 16.92 18.73 -4.28
N LEU A 22 16.89 17.40 -4.21
CA LEU A 22 16.24 16.60 -5.24
C LEU A 22 14.74 16.94 -5.22
N PRO A 23 14.13 17.36 -6.35
CA PRO A 23 12.72 17.65 -6.39
C PRO A 23 11.95 16.37 -6.08
N ILE A 24 11.11 16.43 -5.06
CA ILE A 24 10.13 15.37 -4.76
C ILE A 24 9.25 15.26 -6.00
N GLY A 25 9.40 14.18 -6.75
CA GLY A 25 8.58 13.93 -7.93
C GLY A 25 7.11 13.81 -7.52
N ILE A 26 6.28 14.76 -7.96
CA ILE A 26 4.82 14.66 -7.80
C ILE A 26 4.37 13.42 -8.59
N MET A 27 3.73 12.47 -7.92
CA MET A 27 3.14 11.28 -8.54
C MET A 27 1.69 11.56 -8.95
N ALA A 28 1.25 10.95 -10.05
CA ALA A 28 -0.15 11.03 -10.46
C ALA A 28 -1.02 10.20 -9.51
N ALA A 29 -2.16 10.75 -9.10
CA ALA A 29 -3.14 10.07 -8.26
C ALA A 29 -4.34 9.61 -9.11
N PRO A 30 -5.00 8.51 -8.77
CA PRO A 30 -6.28 8.13 -9.37
C PRO A 30 -7.30 9.27 -9.28
N PHE A 31 -8.05 9.50 -10.34
CA PHE A 31 -9.07 10.54 -10.39
C PHE A 31 -10.13 10.16 -11.42
N SER A 32 -11.41 10.27 -11.05
CA SER A 32 -12.53 10.04 -11.96
C SER A 32 -13.21 11.36 -12.28
N GLY A 33 -13.40 11.64 -13.57
CA GLY A 33 -14.10 12.84 -14.04
C GLY A 33 -14.16 12.88 -15.56
N GLU A 34 -14.75 13.94 -16.11
CA GLU A 34 -14.81 14.17 -17.55
C GLU A 34 -14.24 15.55 -17.88
N LEU A 35 -13.35 15.60 -18.87
CA LEU A 35 -12.79 16.84 -19.40
C LEU A 35 -13.55 17.22 -20.66
N LEU A 36 -14.27 18.35 -20.65
CA LEU A 36 -14.79 18.97 -21.88
C LEU A 36 -13.70 19.85 -22.47
N ILE A 37 -13.25 19.48 -23.65
CA ILE A 37 -12.14 20.12 -24.34
C ILE A 37 -12.57 21.48 -24.87
N ASP A 38 -11.80 22.52 -24.56
CA ASP A 38 -12.03 23.88 -25.04
C ASP A 38 -11.13 24.22 -26.24
N LYS A 39 -9.93 23.63 -26.30
CA LYS A 39 -8.93 23.84 -27.35
C LYS A 39 -8.29 22.52 -27.78
N THR A 40 -7.85 22.48 -29.02
CA THR A 40 -7.09 21.33 -29.55
C THR A 40 -5.79 21.17 -28.80
N CYS A 41 -5.57 19.99 -28.22
CA CYS A 41 -4.37 19.67 -27.45
C CYS A 41 -3.79 18.30 -27.82
N PRO A 42 -2.47 18.14 -27.76
CA PRO A 42 -1.84 16.85 -28.00
C PRO A 42 -2.15 15.84 -26.88
N LEU A 43 -2.36 14.58 -27.28
CA LEU A 43 -2.64 13.44 -26.39
C LEU A 43 -1.41 12.53 -26.27
N PHE A 44 -0.53 12.84 -25.33
CA PHE A 44 0.77 12.17 -25.20
C PHE A 44 0.67 10.78 -24.57
N GLN A 45 1.43 9.82 -25.09
CA GLN A 45 1.72 8.59 -24.35
C GLN A 45 2.66 8.88 -23.17
N SER A 46 3.66 9.75 -23.38
CA SER A 46 4.56 10.24 -22.34
C SER A 46 4.72 11.75 -22.46
N LYS A 47 4.07 12.50 -21.55
CA LYS A 47 4.23 13.97 -21.46
C LYS A 47 5.66 14.42 -21.17
N ASN A 48 6.44 13.63 -20.42
CA ASN A 48 7.82 13.97 -20.07
C ASN A 48 8.78 13.80 -21.26
N LYS A 49 8.49 12.84 -22.15
CA LYS A 49 9.28 12.58 -23.36
C LYS A 49 8.69 13.23 -24.63
N GLY A 50 7.55 13.92 -24.51
CA GLY A 50 6.81 14.50 -25.63
C GLY A 50 6.30 13.48 -26.65
N THR A 51 6.19 12.19 -26.30
CA THR A 51 5.83 11.15 -27.28
C THR A 51 4.32 11.09 -27.50
N ASN A 52 3.89 11.22 -28.77
CA ASN A 52 2.50 11.11 -29.20
C ASN A 52 2.36 10.16 -30.42
N PRO A 53 2.48 8.84 -30.22
CA PRO A 53 2.29 7.88 -31.29
C PRO A 53 0.85 7.95 -31.82
N GLY A 54 0.71 7.98 -33.15
CA GLY A 54 -0.55 8.19 -33.86
C GLY A 54 -0.95 9.66 -34.00
N GLN A 55 -0.10 10.61 -33.57
CA GLN A 55 -0.36 12.07 -33.63
C GLN A 55 -1.77 12.44 -33.18
N LEU A 56 -2.16 11.95 -32.01
CA LEU A 56 -3.52 12.11 -31.51
C LEU A 56 -3.69 13.50 -30.89
N TYR A 57 -4.80 14.15 -31.22
CA TYR A 57 -5.18 15.44 -30.66
C TYR A 57 -6.62 15.38 -30.16
N SER A 58 -6.92 16.19 -29.14
CA SER A 58 -8.28 16.47 -28.71
C SER A 58 -8.96 17.44 -29.67
N SER A 59 -10.29 17.38 -29.75
CA SER A 59 -11.10 18.32 -30.51
C SER A 59 -11.94 19.20 -29.56
N PRO A 60 -12.07 20.51 -29.80
CA PRO A 60 -13.00 21.36 -29.04
C PRO A 60 -14.41 20.75 -28.99
N GLY A 61 -15.04 20.77 -27.82
CA GLY A 61 -16.34 20.15 -27.55
C GLY A 61 -16.27 18.63 -27.28
N GLN A 62 -15.12 17.99 -27.47
CA GLN A 62 -14.94 16.57 -27.12
C GLN A 62 -14.99 16.38 -25.61
N ARG A 63 -15.58 15.26 -25.17
CA ARG A 63 -15.58 14.82 -23.79
C ARG A 63 -14.62 13.64 -23.62
N LEU A 64 -13.69 13.75 -22.66
CA LEU A 64 -12.70 12.72 -22.38
C LEU A 64 -12.80 12.28 -20.92
N GLU A 65 -12.94 10.97 -20.70
CA GLU A 65 -12.94 10.39 -19.35
C GLU A 65 -11.54 10.46 -18.74
N ILE A 66 -11.41 11.03 -17.54
CA ILE A 66 -10.18 11.12 -16.76
C ILE A 66 -10.07 9.90 -15.84
N VAL A 67 -8.86 9.32 -15.76
CA VAL A 67 -8.53 8.18 -14.87
C VAL A 67 -7.43 8.51 -13.84
N GLU A 68 -6.57 9.49 -14.13
CA GLU A 68 -5.53 9.97 -13.20
C GLU A 68 -5.37 11.48 -13.32
N ARG A 69 -4.91 12.10 -12.24
CA ARG A 69 -4.61 13.53 -12.14
C ARG A 69 -3.22 13.74 -11.57
N LEU A 70 -2.46 14.66 -12.15
CA LEU A 70 -1.14 15.05 -11.66
C LEU A 70 -1.14 16.51 -11.22
N GLY A 71 -0.70 16.76 -9.99
CA GLY A 71 -0.69 18.08 -9.33
C GLY A 71 -1.25 17.97 -7.91
N HIS A 72 -0.83 18.87 -7.02
CA HIS A 72 -1.34 18.92 -5.64
C HIS A 72 -2.69 19.63 -5.56
N ASN A 73 -2.68 20.97 -5.56
CA ASN A 73 -3.88 21.80 -5.38
C ASN A 73 -4.57 22.13 -6.71
N THR A 74 -3.77 22.41 -7.75
CA THR A 74 -4.24 22.63 -9.12
C THR A 74 -3.69 21.54 -10.02
N PRO A 75 -4.54 20.81 -10.76
CA PRO A 75 -4.04 19.83 -11.72
C PRO A 75 -3.23 20.52 -12.81
N THR A 76 -2.13 19.86 -13.19
CA THR A 76 -1.26 20.27 -14.30
C THR A 76 -1.45 19.34 -15.50
N TRP A 77 -1.77 18.08 -15.24
CA TRP A 77 -2.06 17.08 -16.26
C TRP A 77 -3.18 16.15 -15.83
N PHE A 78 -3.92 15.66 -16.82
CA PHE A 78 -4.87 14.56 -16.69
C PHE A 78 -4.42 13.38 -17.54
N ARG A 79 -4.70 12.17 -17.07
CA ARG A 79 -4.64 10.97 -17.88
C ARG A 79 -6.04 10.59 -18.28
N VAL A 80 -6.29 10.54 -19.58
CA VAL A 80 -7.63 10.34 -20.15
C VAL A 80 -7.71 9.08 -20.99
N LYS A 81 -8.90 8.49 -21.08
CA LYS A 81 -9.19 7.41 -22.04
C LYS A 81 -9.44 8.01 -23.42
N THR A 82 -8.91 7.33 -24.43
CA THR A 82 -9.03 7.69 -25.84
C THR A 82 -9.45 6.46 -26.65
N SER A 83 -9.85 6.67 -27.91
CA SER A 83 -10.18 5.60 -28.87
C SER A 83 -8.93 4.91 -29.47
N ALA A 84 -7.72 5.27 -29.03
CA ALA A 84 -6.49 4.73 -29.60
C ALA A 84 -6.33 3.23 -29.28
N THR A 85 -6.16 2.41 -30.33
CA THR A 85 -5.91 0.97 -30.18
C THR A 85 -4.62 0.68 -29.42
N GLN A 86 -3.57 1.47 -29.67
CA GLN A 86 -2.30 1.39 -28.95
C GLN A 86 -2.16 2.56 -27.97
N SER A 87 -1.93 2.23 -26.69
CA SER A 87 -1.89 3.19 -25.57
C SER A 87 -3.19 4.00 -25.44
N PRO A 88 -4.31 3.37 -25.04
CA PRO A 88 -5.61 4.04 -24.95
C PRO A 88 -5.64 5.13 -23.87
N LEU A 89 -4.71 5.08 -22.89
CA LEU A 89 -4.54 6.11 -21.87
C LEU A 89 -3.50 7.14 -22.32
N ARG A 90 -3.91 8.40 -22.44
CA ARG A 90 -3.06 9.51 -22.87
C ARG A 90 -3.04 10.65 -21.86
N TRP A 91 -1.91 11.33 -21.76
CA TRP A 91 -1.73 12.55 -20.99
C TRP A 91 -2.19 13.76 -21.81
N ILE A 92 -3.00 14.60 -21.19
CA ILE A 92 -3.42 15.90 -21.72
C ILE A 92 -3.16 16.96 -20.65
N ALA A 93 -2.77 18.17 -21.06
CA ALA A 93 -2.56 19.26 -20.11
C ALA A 93 -3.91 19.68 -19.49
N ALA A 94 -3.88 20.05 -18.22
CA ALA A 94 -5.12 20.33 -17.48
C ALA A 94 -5.85 21.59 -17.96
N ASP A 95 -5.15 22.49 -18.65
CA ASP A 95 -5.67 23.72 -19.22
C ASP A 95 -6.26 23.54 -20.64
N CYS A 96 -6.37 22.30 -21.12
CA CYS A 96 -6.94 21.94 -22.43
C CYS A 96 -8.46 21.78 -22.43
N GLY A 97 -9.10 22.03 -21.31
CA GLY A 97 -10.53 21.90 -21.18
C GLY A 97 -11.00 22.23 -19.79
N GLN A 98 -12.32 22.25 -19.66
CA GLN A 98 -13.00 22.46 -18.41
C GLN A 98 -13.43 21.11 -17.85
N LEU A 99 -13.04 20.84 -16.62
CA LEU A 99 -13.57 19.69 -15.89
C LEU A 99 -15.09 19.86 -15.79
N GLN A 100 -15.84 18.95 -16.39
CA GLN A 100 -17.29 19.01 -16.35
C GLN A 100 -17.78 18.51 -15.00
N THR A 101 -18.28 19.44 -14.18
CA THR A 101 -19.11 19.12 -13.02
C THR A 101 -20.53 18.83 -13.50
N GLY A 102 -20.70 17.72 -14.21
CA GLY A 102 -22.02 17.16 -14.52
C GLY A 102 -22.51 16.36 -13.31
N VAL A 103 -23.74 16.63 -12.87
CA VAL A 103 -24.45 15.93 -11.79
C VAL A 103 -24.62 14.45 -12.13
N LEU A 104 -23.59 13.65 -11.90
CA LEU A 104 -23.74 12.32 -11.33
C LEU A 104 -24.10 12.55 -9.86
N PRO A 105 -24.94 11.68 -9.23
CA PRO A 105 -25.59 12.00 -7.97
C PRO A 105 -24.57 12.62 -7.03
N THR A 106 -24.90 13.83 -6.56
CA THR A 106 -24.32 14.42 -5.37
C THR A 106 -24.55 13.44 -4.23
N GLU A 107 -23.73 12.38 -4.13
CA GLU A 107 -23.15 12.08 -2.85
C GLU A 107 -22.44 13.36 -2.47
N SER A 108 -23.03 14.07 -1.51
CA SER A 108 -22.37 15.10 -0.75
C SER A 108 -20.86 14.88 -0.75
N GLN A 109 -20.08 15.89 -1.14
CA GLN A 109 -18.81 16.11 -0.46
C GLN A 109 -19.14 16.24 1.03
N THR A 110 -19.25 15.10 1.71
CA THR A 110 -18.76 14.99 3.05
C THR A 110 -17.26 14.95 2.87
N ASP A 111 -16.57 15.96 3.35
CA ASP A 111 -15.13 15.95 3.61
C ASP A 111 -14.75 14.85 4.65
N ASN A 112 -15.42 13.69 4.66
CA ASN A 112 -15.28 12.62 5.65
C ASN A 112 -15.66 11.22 5.14
N ALA A 113 -15.95 10.94 3.86
CA ALA A 113 -16.32 9.56 3.47
C ALA A 113 -15.24 8.49 3.72
N CYS A 114 -13.98 8.89 3.94
CA CYS A 114 -12.85 7.99 4.22
C CYS A 114 -12.70 7.60 5.69
N ASN A 115 -13.49 8.18 6.60
CA ASN A 115 -13.49 7.85 8.02
C ASN A 115 -14.91 7.55 8.54
N LEU A 116 -15.79 7.11 7.64
CA LEU A 116 -17.12 6.60 7.99
C LEU A 116 -17.09 5.08 7.97
N ALA A 117 -17.66 4.45 8.99
CA ALA A 117 -17.79 3.00 9.04
C ALA A 117 -18.65 2.49 7.87
N ASP A 118 -18.35 1.29 7.39
CA ASP A 118 -19.11 0.56 6.37
C ASP A 118 -19.29 1.30 5.03
N LYS A 119 -18.37 2.22 4.70
CA LYS A 119 -18.29 2.91 3.40
C LYS A 119 -17.13 2.42 2.54
N TYR A 120 -16.53 1.30 2.91
CA TYR A 120 -15.49 0.61 2.14
C TYR A 120 -16.10 -0.12 0.94
N ASP A 121 -15.31 -0.35 -0.10
CA ASP A 121 -15.68 -1.06 -1.33
C ASP A 121 -14.84 -2.33 -1.55
N SER A 122 -13.90 -2.59 -0.64
CA SER A 122 -12.95 -3.69 -0.71
C SER A 122 -12.27 -3.90 0.63
N HIS A 123 -11.50 -4.96 0.73
CA HIS A 123 -10.59 -5.20 1.86
C HIS A 123 -9.18 -5.49 1.35
N LEU A 124 -8.20 -5.28 2.20
CA LEU A 124 -6.81 -5.68 1.97
C LEU A 124 -6.30 -6.48 3.16
N LEU A 125 -5.95 -7.74 2.94
CA LEU A 125 -5.21 -8.52 3.93
C LEU A 125 -3.72 -8.28 3.72
N ALA A 126 -3.06 -7.66 4.70
CA ALA A 126 -1.63 -7.41 4.69
C ALA A 126 -0.91 -8.41 5.60
N LEU A 127 0.06 -9.12 5.03
CA LEU A 127 0.80 -10.18 5.70
C LEU A 127 2.31 -9.96 5.57
N SER A 128 3.01 -9.81 6.68
CA SER A 128 4.44 -9.58 6.75
C SER A 128 5.23 -10.87 6.59
N TRP A 129 6.32 -10.80 5.82
CA TRP A 129 7.42 -11.74 5.98
C TRP A 129 8.34 -11.18 7.06
N GLN A 130 8.22 -11.71 8.28
CA GLN A 130 8.70 -11.02 9.48
C GLN A 130 10.23 -10.84 9.49
N ASN A 131 10.97 -11.81 8.95
CA ASN A 131 12.44 -11.75 8.85
C ASN A 131 12.90 -10.45 8.15
N ALA A 132 12.38 -10.21 6.95
CA ALA A 132 12.73 -9.02 6.18
C ALA A 132 12.19 -7.74 6.81
N PHE A 133 11.04 -7.79 7.50
CA PHE A 133 10.55 -6.65 8.28
C PHE A 133 11.54 -6.30 9.41
N CYS A 134 12.01 -7.30 10.14
CA CYS A 134 12.99 -7.13 11.22
C CYS A 134 14.35 -6.64 10.72
N GLU A 135 14.84 -7.14 9.57
CA GLU A 135 16.07 -6.63 8.96
C GLU A 135 15.91 -5.17 8.47
N SER A 136 14.74 -4.80 7.95
CA SER A 136 14.54 -3.51 7.27
C SER A 136 14.11 -2.36 8.19
N LYS A 137 12.98 -2.52 8.89
CA LYS A 137 12.29 -1.43 9.61
C LYS A 137 12.08 -1.75 11.08
N GLY A 138 12.21 -3.02 11.47
CA GLY A 138 11.82 -3.53 12.77
C GLY A 138 12.97 -3.81 13.73
N SER A 139 14.23 -3.57 13.36
CA SER A 139 15.40 -4.05 14.12
C SER A 139 15.41 -3.66 15.61
N SER A 140 14.86 -2.49 15.97
CA SER A 140 14.76 -2.05 17.37
C SER A 140 13.55 -2.60 18.13
N LYS A 141 12.59 -3.21 17.44
CA LYS A 141 11.33 -3.67 18.02
C LYS A 141 11.54 -4.92 18.89
N PRO A 142 10.87 -5.03 20.05
CA PRO A 142 10.93 -6.19 20.93
C PRO A 142 10.75 -7.53 20.20
N GLU A 143 9.75 -7.64 19.32
CA GLU A 143 9.46 -8.86 18.56
C GLU A 143 10.57 -9.28 17.60
N CYS A 144 11.39 -8.34 17.16
CA CYS A 144 12.50 -8.58 16.24
C CYS A 144 13.80 -8.92 16.97
N ARG A 145 14.05 -8.27 18.13
CA ARG A 145 15.22 -8.58 18.96
C ARG A 145 15.17 -9.99 19.55
N SER A 146 13.99 -10.55 19.72
CA SER A 146 13.77 -11.93 20.18
C SER A 146 13.50 -12.91 19.04
N GLN A 147 13.66 -12.50 17.77
CA GLN A 147 13.39 -13.39 16.63
C GLN A 147 14.46 -14.47 16.54
N SER A 148 14.01 -15.68 16.23
CA SER A 148 14.86 -16.87 16.08
C SER A 148 14.26 -17.78 15.03
N ALA A 149 15.07 -18.64 14.43
CA ALA A 149 14.67 -19.49 13.29
C ALA A 149 13.58 -20.52 13.63
N ASP A 150 13.38 -20.87 14.91
CA ASP A 150 12.38 -21.82 15.38
C ASP A 150 11.00 -21.19 15.64
N ARG A 151 10.90 -19.85 15.65
CA ARG A 151 9.61 -19.18 15.82
C ARG A 151 8.72 -19.34 14.59
N PHE A 152 7.41 -19.32 14.82
CA PHE A 152 6.40 -19.45 13.76
C PHE A 152 6.59 -18.41 12.65
N ASP A 153 6.83 -17.15 13.02
CA ASP A 153 7.02 -16.01 12.13
C ASP A 153 8.36 -16.01 11.37
N ALA A 154 9.27 -16.95 11.66
CA ALA A 154 10.50 -17.12 10.88
C ALA A 154 10.30 -17.90 9.58
N SER A 155 9.20 -18.67 9.47
CA SER A 155 8.91 -19.56 8.34
C SER A 155 7.47 -19.47 7.82
N HIS A 156 6.65 -18.60 8.41
CA HIS A 156 5.26 -18.35 8.03
C HIS A 156 5.01 -16.85 7.95
N PHE A 157 3.94 -16.47 7.24
CA PHE A 157 3.50 -15.09 7.23
C PHE A 157 2.92 -14.67 8.58
N SER A 158 3.29 -13.46 9.02
CA SER A 158 2.68 -12.78 10.16
C SER A 158 1.54 -11.88 9.70
N LEU A 159 0.44 -11.84 10.44
CA LEU A 159 -0.64 -10.88 10.24
C LEU A 159 -0.13 -9.47 10.56
N HIS A 160 -0.09 -8.62 9.53
CA HIS A 160 0.05 -7.17 9.72
C HIS A 160 -1.32 -6.58 10.01
N GLY A 161 -2.31 -6.82 9.14
CA GLY A 161 -3.66 -6.30 9.34
C GLY A 161 -4.66 -6.70 8.28
N LEU A 162 -5.94 -6.45 8.54
CA LEU A 162 -7.04 -6.58 7.60
C LEU A 162 -7.69 -5.22 7.43
N TRP A 163 -7.55 -4.60 6.27
CA TRP A 163 -7.92 -3.20 6.08
C TRP A 163 -9.17 -3.10 5.23
N PRO A 164 -10.33 -2.76 5.81
CA PRO A 164 -11.42 -2.21 5.01
C PRO A 164 -10.88 -1.03 4.23
N ASN A 165 -11.19 -0.97 2.94
CA ASN A 165 -10.60 -0.02 2.03
C ASN A 165 -11.65 0.56 1.09
N LYS A 166 -11.44 1.82 0.72
CA LYS A 166 -12.24 2.49 -0.31
C LYS A 166 -11.29 2.98 -1.39
N ARG A 167 -11.50 2.57 -2.64
CA ARG A 167 -10.59 2.90 -3.74
C ARG A 167 -10.34 4.40 -3.87
N SER A 168 -11.37 5.21 -3.72
CA SER A 168 -11.28 6.68 -3.80
C SER A 168 -10.46 7.31 -2.66
N CYS A 169 -10.28 6.60 -1.55
CA CYS A 169 -9.53 7.08 -0.38
C CYS A 169 -8.04 6.70 -0.41
N GLY A 170 -7.62 5.81 -1.32
CA GLY A 170 -6.26 5.31 -1.36
C GLY A 170 -5.85 4.69 -0.02
N ILE A 171 -4.81 5.23 0.62
CA ILE A 171 -4.33 4.76 1.94
C ILE A 171 -4.99 5.48 3.13
N SER A 172 -5.89 6.42 2.86
CA SER A 172 -6.45 7.32 3.87
C SER A 172 -7.76 6.79 4.48
N TYR A 173 -8.28 5.66 4.01
CA TYR A 173 -9.47 5.06 4.62
C TYR A 173 -9.15 4.49 6.00
N GLY A 174 -9.84 4.97 7.04
CA GLY A 174 -9.61 4.53 8.41
C GLY A 174 -10.16 5.48 9.47
N TYR A 175 -9.95 5.13 10.73
CA TYR A 175 -10.36 5.92 11.90
C TYR A 175 -11.88 6.19 11.98
N CYS A 176 -12.66 5.16 11.70
CA CYS A 176 -14.12 5.29 11.64
C CYS A 176 -14.79 5.30 13.02
N GLY A 177 -14.17 4.66 14.01
CA GLY A 177 -14.65 4.67 15.40
C GLY A 177 -14.35 5.95 16.18
N LYS A 178 -14.29 5.83 17.52
CA LYS A 178 -14.06 6.96 18.44
C LYS A 178 -12.66 7.59 18.33
N VAL A 179 -11.66 6.83 17.87
CA VAL A 179 -10.30 7.33 17.67
C VAL A 179 -10.17 7.91 16.28
N LYS A 180 -9.77 9.19 16.18
CA LYS A 180 -9.69 9.93 14.91
C LYS A 180 -8.28 10.13 14.36
N HIS A 181 -7.26 9.94 15.20
CA HIS A 181 -5.87 10.18 14.83
C HIS A 181 -4.94 9.13 15.43
N LYS A 182 -3.75 8.99 14.83
CA LYS A 182 -2.68 8.14 15.35
C LYS A 182 -2.02 8.81 16.57
N PRO A 183 -1.93 8.15 17.74
CA PRO A 183 -1.08 8.57 18.84
C PRO A 183 0.40 8.27 18.52
N ASP A 184 1.31 8.85 19.31
CA ASP A 184 2.76 8.71 19.10
C ASP A 184 3.25 7.25 19.15
N ASP A 185 2.66 6.45 20.03
CA ASP A 185 2.97 5.03 20.21
C ASP A 185 1.70 4.16 20.10
N PHE A 186 1.83 2.95 19.57
CA PHE A 186 0.68 2.06 19.38
C PHE A 186 0.06 1.57 20.69
N CYS A 187 0.84 1.47 21.77
CA CYS A 187 0.30 1.12 23.09
C CYS A 187 -0.52 2.26 23.72
N ASN A 188 -0.46 3.48 23.17
CA ASN A 188 -1.27 4.62 23.64
C ASN A 188 -2.69 4.63 23.05
N TYR A 189 -2.99 3.76 22.08
CA TYR A 189 -4.37 3.53 21.68
C TYR A 189 -5.16 2.87 22.84
N PRO A 190 -6.49 3.09 22.93
CA PRO A 190 -7.33 2.37 23.87
C PRO A 190 -7.14 0.86 23.74
N THR A 191 -7.19 0.13 24.86
CA THR A 191 -7.13 -1.33 24.86
C THR A 191 -8.30 -1.92 24.07
N ILE A 192 -8.07 -3.10 23.50
CA ILE A 192 -9.09 -3.93 22.88
C ILE A 192 -9.35 -5.15 23.76
N GLU A 193 -10.60 -5.61 23.76
CA GLU A 193 -10.99 -6.83 24.48
C GLU A 193 -10.98 -8.00 23.51
N LEU A 194 -10.20 -9.04 23.85
CA LEU A 194 -10.12 -10.29 23.11
C LEU A 194 -10.25 -11.45 24.08
N SER A 195 -10.89 -12.53 23.65
CA SER A 195 -10.89 -13.77 24.41
C SER A 195 -9.47 -14.33 24.52
N LYS A 196 -9.21 -15.14 25.56
CA LYS A 196 -7.91 -15.82 25.72
C LYS A 196 -7.55 -16.67 24.50
N ALA A 197 -8.54 -17.23 23.81
CA ALA A 197 -8.33 -18.03 22.61
C ALA A 197 -7.87 -17.19 21.43
N VAL A 198 -8.56 -16.09 21.13
CA VAL A 198 -8.19 -15.17 20.04
C VAL A 198 -6.87 -14.49 20.33
N SER A 199 -6.65 -13.98 21.55
CA SER A 199 -5.38 -13.36 21.94
C SER A 199 -4.19 -14.31 21.80
N ARG A 200 -4.32 -15.59 22.18
CA ARG A 200 -3.24 -16.59 22.00
C ARG A 200 -2.92 -16.83 20.52
N ARG A 201 -3.93 -16.99 19.67
CA ARG A 201 -3.73 -17.17 18.23
C ARG A 201 -3.14 -15.91 17.58
N LEU A 202 -3.60 -14.74 18.02
CA LEU A 202 -3.06 -13.45 17.60
C LEU A 202 -1.59 -13.30 18.00
N ALA A 203 -1.19 -13.71 19.21
CA ALA A 203 0.19 -13.67 19.64
C ALA A 203 1.11 -14.53 18.76
N GLN A 204 0.62 -15.69 18.28
CA GLN A 204 1.38 -16.55 17.38
C GLN A 204 1.56 -15.94 15.97
N MET A 205 0.52 -15.28 15.44
CA MET A 205 0.52 -14.76 14.06
C MET A 205 0.86 -13.27 13.95
N MET A 206 0.84 -12.51 15.04
CA MET A 206 1.17 -11.08 15.09
C MET A 206 2.20 -10.87 16.22
N PRO A 207 3.50 -11.00 15.93
CA PRO A 207 4.55 -10.97 16.95
C PRO A 207 4.53 -9.72 17.83
N SER A 208 4.19 -8.56 17.29
CA SER A 208 4.04 -7.33 18.06
C SER A 208 3.02 -7.43 19.20
N HIS A 209 1.96 -8.25 19.05
CA HIS A 209 1.00 -8.50 20.14
C HIS A 209 1.64 -9.35 21.24
N ALA A 210 2.45 -10.34 20.87
CA ALA A 210 3.16 -11.21 21.82
C ALA A 210 4.26 -10.49 22.60
N TYR A 211 4.98 -9.56 21.95
CA TYR A 211 6.16 -8.89 22.53
C TYR A 211 5.91 -7.43 22.96
N GLY A 212 4.65 -6.99 22.97
CA GLY A 212 4.26 -5.73 23.61
C GLY A 212 4.48 -4.46 22.77
N SER A 213 4.54 -4.57 21.44
CA SER A 213 4.55 -3.41 20.52
C SER A 213 3.15 -2.92 20.13
N CYS A 214 2.10 -3.59 20.63
CA CYS A 214 0.68 -3.18 20.54
C CYS A 214 0.12 -2.88 19.14
N LEU A 215 0.67 -3.50 18.07
CA LEU A 215 0.19 -3.29 16.70
C LEU A 215 -1.30 -3.60 16.57
N GLU A 216 -1.82 -4.59 17.29
CA GLU A 216 -3.23 -4.96 17.27
C GLU A 216 -4.14 -3.79 17.63
N ARG A 217 -3.69 -2.86 18.49
CA ARG A 217 -4.47 -1.66 18.81
C ARG A 217 -4.49 -0.69 17.65
N HIS A 218 -3.36 -0.50 16.97
CA HIS A 218 -3.30 0.34 15.76
C HIS A 218 -4.22 -0.22 14.67
N GLU A 219 -4.11 -1.52 14.40
CA GLU A 219 -4.88 -2.20 13.38
C GLU A 219 -6.38 -2.15 13.67
N TRP A 220 -6.78 -2.33 14.93
CA TRP A 220 -8.17 -2.17 15.31
C TRP A 220 -8.64 -0.71 15.14
N TRP A 221 -8.00 0.26 15.79
CA TRP A 221 -8.53 1.62 15.84
C TRP A 221 -8.45 2.35 14.50
N LYS A 222 -7.42 2.08 13.69
CA LYS A 222 -7.32 2.64 12.35
C LYS A 222 -8.20 1.89 11.34
N HIS A 223 -8.23 0.56 11.39
CA HIS A 223 -8.84 -0.25 10.31
C HIS A 223 -10.08 -1.02 10.77
N GLY A 224 -9.96 -1.86 11.80
CA GLY A 224 -11.06 -2.70 12.28
C GLY A 224 -12.31 -1.92 12.71
N SER A 225 -12.13 -0.73 13.30
CA SER A 225 -13.23 0.16 13.72
C SER A 225 -14.10 0.72 12.58
N CYS A 226 -13.74 0.43 11.33
CA CYS A 226 -14.51 0.77 10.14
C CYS A 226 -15.51 -0.29 9.70
N ARG A 227 -15.58 -1.43 10.39
CA ARG A 227 -16.59 -2.47 10.19
C ARG A 227 -17.59 -2.43 11.35
N ASP A 228 -18.86 -2.74 11.06
CA ASP A 228 -19.90 -2.97 12.08
C ASP A 228 -19.72 -4.31 12.82
N GLU A 229 -18.58 -4.48 13.48
CA GLU A 229 -18.26 -5.64 14.31
C GLU A 229 -17.37 -5.23 15.50
N ASN A 230 -17.08 -6.16 16.42
CA ASN A 230 -16.16 -5.91 17.52
C ASN A 230 -14.74 -6.44 17.21
N ALA A 231 -13.76 -6.09 18.05
CA ALA A 231 -12.37 -6.50 17.87
C ALA A 231 -12.19 -8.03 17.83
N GLU A 232 -12.96 -8.76 18.64
CA GLU A 232 -12.95 -10.23 18.66
C GLU A 232 -13.29 -10.82 17.28
N ALA A 233 -14.38 -10.35 16.66
CA ALA A 233 -14.82 -10.78 15.33
C ALA A 233 -13.81 -10.40 14.24
N TYR A 234 -13.32 -9.15 14.28
CA TYR A 234 -12.32 -8.64 13.34
C TYR A 234 -11.03 -9.46 13.34
N PHE A 235 -10.45 -9.70 14.53
CA PHE A 235 -9.22 -10.50 14.62
C PHE A 235 -9.47 -11.98 14.34
N SER A 236 -10.64 -12.52 14.69
CA SER A 236 -11.00 -13.90 14.32
C SER A 236 -11.04 -14.08 12.80
N LEU A 237 -11.61 -13.13 12.06
CA LEU A 237 -11.62 -13.14 10.60
C LEU A 237 -10.21 -13.00 10.02
N ALA A 238 -9.44 -12.01 10.49
CA ALA A 238 -8.06 -11.80 10.02
C ALA A 238 -7.18 -13.03 10.27
N LEU A 239 -7.33 -13.68 11.43
CA LEU A 239 -6.64 -14.92 11.78
C LEU A 239 -7.06 -16.09 10.88
N ARG A 240 -8.36 -16.24 10.58
CA ARG A 240 -8.83 -17.26 9.63
C ARG A 240 -8.17 -17.10 8.28
N LEU A 241 -8.25 -15.91 7.68
CA LEU A 241 -7.70 -15.64 6.36
C LEU A 241 -6.17 -15.81 6.33
N THR A 242 -5.48 -15.37 7.38
CA THR A 242 -4.02 -15.61 7.52
C THR A 242 -3.69 -17.09 7.64
N THR A 243 -4.52 -17.86 8.38
CA THR A 243 -4.38 -19.32 8.49
C THR A 243 -4.47 -19.97 7.11
N GLU A 244 -5.45 -19.57 6.29
CA GLU A 244 -5.64 -20.11 4.94
C GLU A 244 -4.47 -19.80 4.01
N VAL A 245 -3.84 -18.61 4.14
CA VAL A 245 -2.58 -18.31 3.43
C VAL A 245 -1.44 -19.21 3.90
N ASN A 246 -1.27 -19.38 5.21
CA ASN A 246 -0.24 -20.23 5.79
C ASN A 246 -0.53 -21.74 5.66
N GLN A 247 -1.67 -22.15 5.11
CA GLN A 247 -1.98 -23.55 4.77
C GLN A 247 -1.90 -23.82 3.27
N ALA A 248 -1.66 -22.78 2.47
CA ALA A 248 -1.60 -22.88 1.02
C ALA A 248 -0.25 -23.47 0.56
N THR A 249 -0.17 -24.80 0.53
CA THR A 249 1.08 -25.56 0.35
C THR A 249 1.98 -25.09 -0.80
N PRO A 250 1.50 -24.87 -2.05
CA PRO A 250 2.40 -24.41 -3.13
C PRO A 250 3.13 -23.10 -2.79
N LEU A 251 2.41 -22.10 -2.29
CA LEU A 251 2.96 -20.82 -1.87
C LEU A 251 3.90 -20.97 -0.68
N LEU A 252 3.46 -21.62 0.39
CA LEU A 252 4.23 -21.68 1.63
C LEU A 252 5.50 -22.54 1.46
N ASN A 253 5.42 -23.67 0.75
CA ASN A 253 6.59 -24.51 0.47
C ASN A 253 7.64 -23.77 -0.34
N LEU A 254 7.24 -22.98 -1.36
CA LEU A 254 8.18 -22.19 -2.14
C LEU A 254 8.97 -21.24 -1.23
N LEU A 255 8.30 -20.56 -0.30
CA LEU A 255 8.96 -19.65 0.63
C LEU A 255 9.86 -20.39 1.61
N GLN A 256 9.36 -21.44 2.26
CA GLN A 256 10.08 -22.20 3.27
C GLN A 256 11.33 -22.89 2.71
N GLN A 257 11.26 -23.44 1.50
CA GLN A 257 12.41 -24.08 0.85
C GLN A 257 13.47 -23.09 0.36
N ASN A 258 13.13 -21.80 0.27
CA ASN A 258 14.01 -20.76 -0.24
C ASN A 258 14.36 -19.69 0.80
N ILE A 259 14.14 -19.95 2.09
CA ILE A 259 14.57 -19.05 3.17
C ILE A 259 16.08 -18.82 3.06
N GLY A 260 16.50 -17.55 3.03
CA GLY A 260 17.88 -17.11 2.81
C GLY A 260 18.28 -16.99 1.33
N ALA A 261 17.45 -17.45 0.39
CA ALA A 261 17.75 -17.47 -1.04
C ALA A 261 16.98 -16.40 -1.84
N LYS A 262 17.35 -16.26 -3.12
CA LYS A 262 16.61 -15.45 -4.10
C LYS A 262 15.79 -16.36 -5.01
N ILE A 263 14.55 -15.97 -5.26
CA ILE A 263 13.64 -16.60 -6.22
C ILE A 263 13.25 -15.61 -7.32
N ALA A 264 12.79 -16.12 -8.46
CA ALA A 264 12.12 -15.28 -9.44
C ALA A 264 10.75 -14.83 -8.90
N THR A 265 10.40 -13.56 -9.11
CA THR A 265 9.09 -13.01 -8.69
C THR A 265 7.93 -13.77 -9.31
N ASP A 266 8.09 -14.21 -10.55
CA ASP A 266 7.07 -14.99 -11.26
C ASP A 266 6.85 -16.37 -10.64
N SER A 267 7.87 -17.00 -10.05
CA SER A 267 7.70 -18.25 -9.32
C SER A 267 6.76 -18.09 -8.12
N LEU A 268 6.86 -16.98 -7.39
CA LEU A 268 5.95 -16.68 -6.28
C LEU A 268 4.52 -16.45 -6.79
N ARG A 269 4.36 -15.69 -7.88
CA ARG A 269 3.04 -15.48 -8.50
C ARG A 269 2.41 -16.77 -8.98
N GLN A 270 3.19 -17.66 -9.60
CA GLN A 270 2.74 -18.97 -10.05
C GLN A 270 2.35 -19.86 -8.86
N ALA A 271 3.15 -19.89 -7.79
CA ALA A 271 2.81 -20.64 -6.58
C ALA A 271 1.52 -20.11 -5.94
N PHE A 272 1.32 -18.79 -5.92
CA PHE A 272 0.06 -18.18 -5.47
C PHE A 272 -1.13 -18.59 -6.35
N GLN A 273 -0.95 -18.59 -7.68
CA GLN A 273 -1.97 -19.04 -8.62
C GLN A 273 -2.31 -20.54 -8.44
N GLN A 274 -1.33 -21.39 -8.18
CA GLN A 274 -1.55 -22.81 -7.88
C GLN A 274 -2.33 -23.00 -6.58
N SER A 275 -2.04 -22.17 -5.56
CA SER A 275 -2.73 -22.17 -4.28
C SER A 275 -4.18 -21.69 -4.36
N PHE A 276 -4.44 -20.60 -5.07
CA PHE A 276 -5.73 -19.88 -5.03
C PHE A 276 -6.48 -19.84 -6.36
N GLY A 277 -6.02 -20.60 -7.35
CA GLY A 277 -6.65 -20.73 -8.65
C GLY A 277 -6.27 -19.64 -9.67
N PRO A 278 -6.77 -19.78 -10.90
CA PRO A 278 -6.42 -18.90 -12.01
C PRO A 278 -6.75 -17.43 -11.74
N SER A 279 -5.94 -16.51 -12.27
CA SER A 279 -6.11 -15.05 -12.14
C SER A 279 -5.98 -14.48 -10.72
N SER A 280 -5.71 -15.31 -9.71
CA SER A 280 -5.51 -14.87 -8.32
C SER A 280 -4.25 -14.03 -8.14
N GLU A 281 -3.25 -14.18 -9.02
CA GLU A 281 -2.04 -13.36 -9.05
C GLU A 281 -2.31 -11.87 -9.31
N HIS A 282 -3.47 -11.53 -9.92
CA HIS A 282 -3.93 -10.15 -10.09
C HIS A 282 -4.57 -9.55 -8.83
N LYS A 283 -4.75 -10.35 -7.78
CA LYS A 283 -5.23 -9.94 -6.45
C LYS A 283 -4.09 -9.83 -5.44
N LEU A 284 -2.85 -10.09 -5.88
CA LEU A 284 -1.64 -10.13 -5.06
C LEU A 284 -0.71 -8.95 -5.37
N SER A 285 -0.44 -8.14 -4.35
CA SER A 285 0.62 -7.13 -4.36
C SER A 285 1.82 -7.61 -3.55
N LEU A 286 3.02 -7.54 -4.11
CA LEU A 286 4.26 -7.93 -3.45
C LEU A 286 5.06 -6.69 -3.04
N LYS A 287 5.34 -6.55 -1.75
CA LYS A 287 6.13 -5.43 -1.21
C LYS A 287 7.53 -5.89 -0.88
N CYS A 288 8.49 -5.19 -1.46
CA CYS A 288 9.90 -5.42 -1.21
C CYS A 288 10.60 -4.17 -0.67
N HIS A 289 11.58 -4.40 0.20
CA HIS A 289 12.57 -3.41 0.61
C HIS A 289 13.96 -3.93 0.25
N ARG A 290 14.71 -3.17 -0.58
CA ARG A 290 16.03 -3.59 -1.09
C ARG A 290 16.03 -5.01 -1.70
N GLY A 291 14.93 -5.38 -2.35
CA GLY A 291 14.75 -6.69 -2.99
C GLY A 291 14.33 -7.84 -2.06
N MET A 292 14.23 -7.63 -0.75
CA MET A 292 13.70 -8.62 0.20
C MET A 292 12.19 -8.51 0.27
N LEU A 293 11.47 -9.65 0.24
CA LEU A 293 10.03 -9.68 0.46
C LEU A 293 9.74 -9.25 1.89
N THR A 294 9.09 -8.11 2.09
CA THR A 294 8.69 -7.64 3.42
C THR A 294 7.22 -7.92 3.72
N GLU A 295 6.38 -7.91 2.69
CA GLU A 295 4.93 -8.06 2.86
C GLU A 295 4.27 -8.55 1.56
N ILE A 296 3.23 -9.36 1.70
CA ILE A 296 2.24 -9.59 0.65
C ILE A 296 0.93 -8.91 1.04
N GLN A 297 0.23 -8.36 0.04
CA GLN A 297 -1.11 -7.79 0.24
C GLN A 297 -2.09 -8.46 -0.71
N LEU A 298 -3.18 -8.98 -0.16
CA LEU A 298 -4.23 -9.66 -0.90
C LEU A 298 -5.46 -8.77 -0.95
N SER A 299 -5.91 -8.43 -2.15
CA SER A 299 -7.19 -7.75 -2.33
C SER A 299 -8.33 -8.73 -2.05
N LEU A 300 -9.32 -8.25 -1.32
CA LEU A 300 -10.53 -8.99 -0.94
C LEU A 300 -11.78 -8.17 -1.31
N PRO A 301 -12.94 -8.83 -1.50
CA PRO A 301 -14.18 -8.15 -1.85
C PRO A 301 -14.69 -7.26 -0.72
N GLU A 302 -15.66 -6.39 -1.04
CA GLU A 302 -16.40 -5.60 -0.05
C GLU A 302 -17.05 -6.51 1.01
N LYS A 303 -17.74 -7.56 0.58
CA LYS A 303 -18.41 -8.51 1.48
C LYS A 303 -17.54 -9.74 1.67
N ILE A 304 -17.07 -9.95 2.89
CA ILE A 304 -16.38 -11.17 3.30
C ILE A 304 -17.38 -12.05 4.05
N ASN A 305 -17.82 -13.12 3.40
CA ASN A 305 -18.66 -14.14 4.02
C ASN A 305 -17.80 -15.32 4.51
N ASP A 306 -18.45 -16.41 4.93
CA ASP A 306 -17.77 -17.61 5.45
C ASP A 306 -17.14 -18.50 4.37
N SER A 307 -17.09 -18.05 3.11
CA SER A 307 -16.38 -18.79 2.06
C SER A 307 -14.87 -18.79 2.30
N ASP A 308 -14.20 -19.77 1.70
CA ASP A 308 -12.74 -19.85 1.70
C ASP A 308 -12.10 -18.66 0.94
N LEU A 309 -10.84 -18.40 1.24
CA LEU A 309 -10.03 -17.33 0.67
C LEU A 309 -9.94 -17.44 -0.85
N LYS A 310 -9.88 -18.67 -1.37
CA LYS A 310 -9.90 -18.94 -2.81
C LYS A 310 -11.16 -18.35 -3.46
N THR A 311 -12.33 -18.62 -2.89
CA THR A 311 -13.62 -18.12 -3.37
C THR A 311 -13.72 -16.60 -3.22
N LEU A 312 -13.22 -16.04 -2.11
CA LEU A 312 -13.18 -14.60 -1.90
C LEU A 312 -12.29 -13.88 -2.93
N LEU A 313 -11.12 -14.44 -3.27
CA LEU A 313 -10.19 -13.86 -4.24
C LEU A 313 -10.79 -13.78 -5.66
N LEU A 314 -11.68 -14.71 -6.04
CA LEU A 314 -12.40 -14.64 -7.32
C LEU A 314 -13.29 -13.39 -7.42
N GLN A 315 -13.86 -12.95 -6.29
CA GLN A 315 -14.77 -11.82 -6.21
C GLN A 315 -14.04 -10.49 -5.96
N ALA A 316 -12.78 -10.55 -5.53
CA ALA A 316 -11.99 -9.38 -5.20
C ALA A 316 -11.67 -8.50 -6.43
N PRO A 317 -11.52 -7.18 -6.28
CA PRO A 317 -11.00 -6.34 -7.36
C PRO A 317 -9.53 -6.65 -7.66
N ARG A 318 -9.04 -6.27 -8.85
CA ARG A 318 -7.61 -6.33 -9.16
C ARG A 318 -6.84 -5.28 -8.33
N ILE A 319 -5.61 -5.59 -7.96
CA ILE A 319 -4.69 -4.69 -7.25
C ILE A 319 -3.40 -4.50 -8.05
N ALA A 320 -2.71 -3.38 -7.82
CA ALA A 320 -1.39 -3.16 -8.38
C ALA A 320 -0.38 -4.23 -7.90
N PRO A 321 0.55 -4.70 -8.77
CA PRO A 321 1.40 -5.85 -8.50
C PRO A 321 2.42 -5.65 -7.37
N GLY A 322 2.66 -4.40 -6.94
CA GLY A 322 3.64 -4.06 -5.90
C GLY A 322 4.94 -3.51 -6.47
N ASN A 323 6.01 -3.53 -5.69
CA ASN A 323 7.29 -2.87 -6.02
C ASN A 323 8.50 -3.83 -6.07
N CYS A 324 8.28 -5.14 -5.95
CA CYS A 324 9.34 -6.14 -6.13
C CYS A 324 9.84 -6.17 -7.58
N GLY A 325 11.15 -6.41 -7.75
CA GLY A 325 11.80 -6.53 -9.06
C GLY A 325 11.51 -7.88 -9.73
N SER A 326 12.36 -8.31 -10.67
CA SER A 326 12.26 -9.64 -11.30
C SER A 326 12.70 -10.78 -10.37
N GLN A 327 13.46 -10.47 -9.33
CA GLN A 327 13.88 -11.40 -8.28
C GLN A 327 13.55 -10.85 -6.89
N ILE A 328 13.30 -11.76 -5.96
CA ILE A 328 12.94 -11.50 -4.58
C ILE A 328 13.83 -12.35 -3.68
N ARG A 329 14.41 -11.75 -2.64
CA ARG A 329 15.04 -12.48 -1.54
C ARG A 329 13.98 -12.86 -0.50
N ILE A 330 13.89 -14.14 -0.18
CA ILE A 330 13.09 -14.64 0.94
C ILE A 330 14.02 -14.63 2.15
N ASP A 331 13.88 -13.62 2.98
CA ASP A 331 14.87 -13.37 4.01
C ASP A 331 14.81 -14.38 5.17
N ALA A 332 15.94 -14.61 5.83
CA ALA A 332 16.05 -15.55 6.96
C ALA A 332 16.00 -14.81 8.30
N ALA A 333 15.61 -15.48 9.37
CA ALA A 333 15.72 -14.90 10.71
C ALA A 333 17.20 -14.57 11.01
N ASN A 334 17.43 -13.41 11.64
CA ASN A 334 18.76 -12.92 11.98
C ASN A 334 19.38 -13.63 13.19
#